data_AF-A0A1G1PXP1-F1
#
_entry.id   AF-A0A1G1PXP1-F1
#
_cell.length_a   1.000
_cell.length_b   1.000
_cell.length_c   1.000
_cell.angle_alpha   90.00
_cell.angle_beta   90.00
_cell.angle_gamma   90.00
#
_symmetry.space_group_name_H-M   'P 1'
#
loop_
_entity.id
_entity.type
_entity.pdbx_description
1 polymer ?
#
loop_
_entity_poly.entity_id
_entity_poly.type
_entity_poly.pdbx_seq_one_letter_code
_entity_poly.pdbx_strand_id
1 'polypeptide(L)'
;MSPGPVIYQGNNPLSIGESCSDPTFLNAYSRINKELADYQHVTYKEFARKIAGKDLTAKEVNRFWINKAKNFIQDNPLYFARMLFTKAYYIFHNYRRHDLNNIFYNDHYVLKDYPALGFAFITALALMGALIFLERIKKDWLMPYSVLFLQSAIMLATHVSDRQRAVLIPVLIFFAVAFLSKLFFPQAHSAAALKNRSKPDLKNLAFLGAAILVIPLFLSLNHNDDIINDELHRWHSSVQIQDRYLKAEAAFKNGQNELALKNLSELVAYSPSKGKEVNIPGLTIDRAKLYSDALKYSLSLDLNTHSHLFDLAYLYIENGQLEQAETIYITLLRNHKDFSRQFTQSSLVEFYMARIAEIMKKKGKAIEFLKKALKKNPGDPWVLAHLYVITNEPQYKDKLIRYFDNIDANYYIRSAREELY
;
A
#
# COMPACT_ATOMS: atom_id res chain seq x y z
N MET A 1 -9.90 -15.99 2.28
CA MET A 1 -8.47 -16.32 2.03
C MET A 1 -7.98 -17.27 3.10
N SER A 2 -7.00 -18.13 2.78
CA SER A 2 -6.32 -18.93 3.82
C SER A 2 -5.46 -18.00 4.71
N PRO A 3 -5.35 -18.22 6.03
CA PRO A 3 -4.69 -17.28 6.93
C PRO A 3 -3.22 -16.99 6.62
N GLY A 4 -2.46 -18.00 6.16
CA GLY A 4 -1.02 -17.87 5.91
C GLY A 4 -0.68 -16.87 4.80
N PRO A 5 -1.29 -16.97 3.61
CA PRO A 5 -1.22 -15.95 2.57
C PRO A 5 -1.45 -14.52 3.08
N VAL A 6 -2.50 -14.31 3.88
CA VAL A 6 -2.87 -12.96 4.36
C VAL A 6 -1.86 -12.42 5.37
N ILE A 7 -1.34 -13.28 6.24
CA ILE A 7 -0.25 -12.93 7.16
C ILE A 7 1.00 -12.54 6.35
N TYR A 8 1.33 -13.27 5.29
CA TYR A 8 2.47 -12.94 4.44
C TYR A 8 2.28 -11.63 3.68
N GLN A 9 1.13 -11.43 3.05
CA GLN A 9 0.77 -10.21 2.32
C GLN A 9 0.95 -8.93 3.14
N GLY A 10 0.63 -8.99 4.44
CA GLY A 10 0.75 -7.85 5.34
C GLY A 10 2.07 -7.76 6.10
N ASN A 11 2.97 -8.74 5.97
CA ASN A 11 4.24 -8.80 6.73
C ASN A 11 5.44 -9.26 5.88
N ASN A 12 5.43 -8.96 4.59
CA ASN A 12 6.57 -9.18 3.71
C ASN A 12 7.34 -7.87 3.46
N PRO A 13 8.51 -7.92 2.80
CA PRO A 13 9.31 -6.72 2.57
C PRO A 13 8.67 -5.63 1.70
N LEU A 14 7.65 -5.97 0.91
CA LEU A 14 6.91 -5.02 0.09
C LEU A 14 5.71 -4.42 0.84
N SER A 15 5.44 -4.88 2.07
CA SER A 15 4.35 -4.38 2.89
C SER A 15 4.83 -3.21 3.75
N ILE A 16 4.08 -2.13 3.68
CA ILE A 16 4.22 -0.97 4.57
C ILE A 16 3.10 -0.94 5.64
N GLY A 17 2.42 -2.07 5.83
CA GLY A 17 1.39 -2.29 6.83
C GLY A 17 -0.02 -1.85 6.45
N GLU A 18 -0.16 -1.18 5.31
CA GLU A 18 -1.41 -0.53 4.91
C GLU A 18 -2.22 -1.33 3.86
N SER A 19 -1.67 -2.42 3.28
CA SER A 19 -2.43 -3.39 2.46
C SER A 19 -1.77 -4.74 2.30
N CYS A 20 -2.47 -5.61 1.58
CA CYS A 20 -1.87 -6.74 0.90
C CYS A 20 -0.84 -6.26 -0.13
N SER A 21 0.41 -6.70 0.01
CA SER A 21 1.42 -6.63 -1.04
C SER A 21 1.68 -8.06 -1.51
N ASP A 22 1.29 -8.39 -2.74
CA ASP A 22 1.61 -9.69 -3.33
C ASP A 22 3.01 -9.68 -3.95
N PRO A 23 3.75 -10.81 -3.95
CA PRO A 23 4.94 -10.97 -4.79
C PRO A 23 4.63 -10.76 -6.28
N THR A 24 5.63 -10.33 -7.04
CA THR A 24 5.47 -9.94 -8.45
C THR A 24 4.88 -11.06 -9.31
N PHE A 25 5.44 -12.28 -9.26
CA PHE A 25 4.92 -13.38 -10.07
C PHE A 25 3.56 -13.86 -9.63
N LEU A 26 3.29 -13.86 -8.33
CA LEU A 26 2.00 -14.26 -7.82
C LEU A 26 0.91 -13.30 -8.30
N ASN A 27 1.19 -12.00 -8.29
CA ASN A 27 0.27 -11.00 -8.84
C ASN A 27 0.07 -11.22 -10.35
N ALA A 28 1.15 -11.42 -11.12
CA ALA A 28 1.06 -11.67 -12.56
C ALA A 28 0.24 -12.95 -12.87
N TYR A 29 0.50 -14.04 -12.15
CA TYR A 29 -0.21 -15.31 -12.29
C TYR A 29 -1.70 -15.20 -11.94
N SER A 30 -2.04 -14.42 -10.91
CA SER A 30 -3.42 -14.21 -10.51
C SER A 30 -4.25 -13.50 -11.59
N ARG A 31 -3.62 -12.59 -12.36
CA ARG A 31 -4.29 -11.84 -13.43
C ARG A 31 -4.67 -12.70 -14.63
N ILE A 32 -3.93 -13.78 -14.87
CA ILE A 32 -4.19 -14.71 -15.98
C ILE A 32 -5.39 -15.61 -15.67
N ASN A 33 -5.65 -15.90 -14.39
CA ASN A 33 -6.67 -16.86 -13.96
C ASN A 33 -7.97 -16.20 -13.44
N LYS A 34 -8.27 -14.97 -13.85
CA LYS A 34 -9.43 -14.19 -13.35
C LYS A 34 -10.79 -14.84 -13.60
N GLU A 35 -10.87 -15.80 -14.52
CA GLU A 35 -12.11 -16.51 -14.87
C GLU A 35 -12.57 -17.48 -13.76
N LEU A 36 -11.68 -17.85 -12.84
CA LEU A 36 -12.03 -18.70 -11.70
C LEU A 36 -12.66 -17.88 -10.57
N ALA A 37 -13.82 -18.33 -10.07
CA ALA A 37 -14.30 -17.89 -8.77
C ALA A 37 -13.23 -18.21 -7.71
N ASP A 38 -12.90 -17.24 -6.86
CA ASP A 38 -11.85 -17.38 -5.83
C ASP A 38 -10.41 -17.58 -6.37
N TYR A 39 -10.13 -17.08 -7.59
CA TYR A 39 -8.82 -17.26 -8.26
C TYR A 39 -7.61 -16.86 -7.41
N GLN A 40 -7.74 -15.84 -6.54
CA GLN A 40 -6.65 -15.41 -5.67
C GLN A 40 -6.24 -16.52 -4.70
N HIS A 41 -7.18 -17.23 -4.09
CA HIS A 41 -6.86 -18.30 -3.13
C HIS A 41 -6.30 -19.53 -3.82
N VAL A 42 -6.83 -19.86 -5.01
CA VAL A 42 -6.31 -20.95 -5.84
C VAL A 42 -4.86 -20.65 -6.24
N THR A 43 -4.59 -19.42 -6.70
CA THR A 43 -3.26 -18.95 -7.10
C THR A 43 -2.22 -19.13 -5.99
N TYR A 44 -2.54 -18.71 -4.75
CA TYR A 44 -1.63 -18.87 -3.60
C TYR A 44 -1.30 -20.33 -3.26
N LYS A 45 -2.25 -21.26 -3.48
CA LYS A 45 -2.03 -22.71 -3.26
C LYS A 45 -1.17 -23.31 -4.37
N GLU A 46 -1.54 -23.05 -5.62
CA GLU A 46 -0.84 -23.55 -6.80
C GLU A 46 0.61 -23.06 -6.84
N PHE A 47 0.84 -21.79 -6.53
CA PHE A 47 2.18 -21.22 -6.51
C PHE A 47 3.06 -21.87 -5.42
N ALA A 48 2.52 -22.05 -4.21
CA ALA A 48 3.23 -22.73 -3.13
C ALA A 48 3.57 -24.19 -3.47
N ARG A 49 2.64 -24.91 -4.12
CA ARG A 49 2.86 -26.28 -4.62
C ARG A 49 3.97 -26.34 -5.67
N LYS A 50 3.94 -25.42 -6.64
CA LYS A 50 4.96 -25.31 -7.69
C LYS A 50 6.35 -25.03 -7.10
N ILE A 51 6.46 -24.09 -6.16
CA ILE A 51 7.74 -23.78 -5.51
C ILE A 51 8.24 -24.96 -4.67
N ALA A 52 7.35 -25.62 -3.93
CA ALA A 52 7.72 -26.75 -3.09
C ALA A 52 8.02 -28.04 -3.86
N GLY A 53 7.64 -28.12 -5.14
CA GLY A 53 7.82 -29.31 -5.97
C GLY A 53 7.01 -30.52 -5.51
N LYS A 54 5.96 -30.32 -4.69
CA LYS A 54 5.09 -31.38 -4.16
C LYS A 54 3.67 -30.88 -3.98
N ASP A 55 2.70 -31.79 -3.98
CA ASP A 55 1.33 -31.45 -3.64
C ASP A 55 1.21 -31.19 -2.13
N LEU A 56 1.12 -29.91 -1.78
CA LEU A 56 0.94 -29.44 -0.42
C LEU A 56 -0.53 -29.51 0.00
N THR A 57 -0.77 -30.00 1.21
CA THR A 57 -2.06 -29.85 1.88
C THR A 57 -2.33 -28.38 2.22
N ALA A 58 -3.60 -28.02 2.46
CA ALA A 58 -3.96 -26.65 2.86
C ALA A 58 -3.23 -26.16 4.12
N LYS A 59 -2.93 -27.06 5.06
CA LYS A 59 -2.15 -26.76 6.27
C LYS A 59 -0.69 -26.45 5.93
N GLU A 60 -0.09 -27.20 5.02
CA GLU A 60 1.28 -26.98 4.57
C GLU A 60 1.42 -25.69 3.75
N VAL A 61 0.45 -25.37 2.88
CA VAL A 61 0.42 -24.08 2.17
C VAL A 61 0.39 -22.92 3.15
N ASN A 62 -0.48 -22.98 4.18
CA ASN A 62 -0.50 -21.94 5.21
C ASN A 62 0.84 -21.82 5.94
N ARG A 63 1.44 -22.94 6.33
CA ARG A 63 2.74 -22.97 6.99
C ARG A 63 3.85 -22.40 6.11
N PHE A 64 3.82 -22.70 4.81
CA PHE A 64 4.77 -22.17 3.84
C PHE A 64 4.80 -20.63 3.86
N TRP A 65 3.64 -19.99 3.69
CA TRP A 65 3.54 -18.53 3.67
C TRP A 65 3.82 -17.88 5.03
N ILE A 66 3.37 -18.50 6.13
CA ILE A 66 3.68 -18.03 7.50
C ILE A 66 5.20 -18.07 7.74
N ASN A 67 5.89 -19.12 7.29
CA ASN A 67 7.33 -19.22 7.46
C ASN A 67 8.09 -18.13 6.68
N LYS A 68 7.61 -17.74 5.50
CA LYS A 68 8.19 -16.62 4.73
C LYS A 68 8.05 -15.29 5.47
N ALA A 69 6.86 -15.00 6.00
CA ALA A 69 6.63 -13.82 6.83
C ALA A 69 7.52 -13.84 8.09
N LYS A 70 7.56 -14.99 8.77
CA LYS A 70 8.38 -15.21 9.97
C LYS A 70 9.86 -14.98 9.71
N ASN A 71 10.40 -15.48 8.59
CA ASN A 71 11.80 -15.26 8.23
C ASN A 71 12.13 -13.77 8.13
N PHE A 72 11.27 -12.99 7.46
CA PHE A 72 11.48 -11.54 7.33
C PHE A 72 11.42 -10.83 8.69
N ILE A 73 10.45 -11.20 9.53
CA ILE A 73 10.27 -10.63 10.88
C ILE A 73 11.48 -10.94 11.77
N GLN A 74 11.97 -12.18 11.75
CA GLN A 74 13.11 -12.62 12.56
C GLN A 74 14.40 -11.92 12.14
N ASP A 75 14.59 -11.73 10.84
CA ASP A 75 15.78 -11.07 10.31
C ASP A 75 15.72 -9.53 10.54
N ASN A 76 14.52 -8.94 10.67
CA ASN A 76 14.30 -7.49 10.74
C ASN A 76 13.29 -7.06 11.83
N PRO A 77 13.53 -7.36 13.12
CA PRO A 77 12.55 -7.15 14.18
C PRO A 77 12.21 -5.66 14.42
N LEU A 78 13.18 -4.76 14.26
CA LEU A 78 12.96 -3.31 14.41
C LEU A 78 12.08 -2.75 13.29
N TYR A 79 12.29 -3.21 12.05
CA TYR A 79 11.45 -2.85 10.91
C TYR A 79 10.01 -3.35 11.13
N PHE A 80 9.87 -4.60 11.58
CA PHE A 80 8.58 -5.17 11.93
C PHE A 80 7.88 -4.39 13.06
N ALA A 81 8.61 -4.01 14.12
CA ALA A 81 8.06 -3.21 15.21
C ALA A 81 7.55 -1.85 14.70
N ARG A 82 8.33 -1.15 13.86
CA ARG A 82 7.90 0.09 13.19
C ARG A 82 6.62 -0.14 12.38
N MET A 83 6.57 -1.21 11.59
CA MET A 83 5.38 -1.55 10.81
C MET A 83 4.16 -1.86 11.70
N LEU A 84 4.32 -2.51 12.85
CA LEU A 84 3.23 -2.71 13.81
C LEU A 84 2.72 -1.37 14.38
N PHE A 85 3.62 -0.44 14.69
CA PHE A 85 3.22 0.92 15.10
C PHE A 85 2.46 1.65 13.98
N THR A 86 2.94 1.52 12.74
CA THR A 86 2.26 2.08 11.55
C THR A 86 0.86 1.48 11.38
N LYS A 87 0.70 0.15 11.54
CA LYS A 87 -0.62 -0.50 11.53
C LYS A 87 -1.50 0.00 12.66
N ALA A 88 -0.99 0.04 13.89
CA ALA A 88 -1.72 0.53 15.05
C ALA A 88 -2.20 1.98 14.82
N TYR A 89 -1.34 2.82 14.25
CA TYR A 89 -1.69 4.17 13.83
C TYR A 89 -2.83 4.16 12.80
N TYR A 90 -2.72 3.39 11.71
CA TYR A 90 -3.77 3.33 10.69
C TYR A 90 -5.11 2.74 11.18
N ILE A 91 -5.10 1.86 12.18
CA ILE A 91 -6.34 1.31 12.75
C ILE A 91 -7.22 2.42 13.34
N PHE A 92 -6.61 3.44 13.96
CA PHE A 92 -7.34 4.48 14.68
C PHE A 92 -7.24 5.86 14.03
N HIS A 93 -6.40 6.06 13.02
CA HIS A 93 -6.19 7.36 12.40
C HIS A 93 -7.04 7.58 11.13
N ASN A 94 -7.15 8.84 10.69
CA ASN A 94 -7.91 9.30 9.51
C ASN A 94 -7.37 8.83 8.17
N TYR A 95 -6.29 8.06 8.17
CA TYR A 95 -5.78 7.39 6.99
C TYR A 95 -6.94 6.68 6.28
N ARG A 96 -7.12 6.82 4.97
CA ARG A 96 -8.13 6.07 4.20
C ARG A 96 -7.41 5.31 3.11
N ARG A 97 -7.64 4.00 3.05
CA ARG A 97 -7.12 3.17 1.98
C ARG A 97 -8.25 2.39 1.37
N HIS A 98 -8.64 2.81 0.18
CA HIS A 98 -9.83 2.31 -0.47
C HIS A 98 -9.53 0.98 -1.16
N ASP A 99 -9.79 -0.12 -0.44
CA ASP A 99 -9.80 -1.48 -1.01
C ASP A 99 -11.11 -1.81 -1.74
N LEU A 100 -11.99 -0.81 -1.89
CA LEU A 100 -13.30 -0.87 -2.54
C LEU A 100 -13.49 0.37 -3.41
N ASN A 101 -13.53 0.18 -4.73
CA ASN A 101 -13.72 1.27 -5.72
C ASN A 101 -14.99 2.10 -5.44
N ASN A 102 -16.05 1.49 -4.93
CA ASN A 102 -17.30 2.19 -4.63
C ASN A 102 -17.16 3.13 -3.42
N ILE A 103 -16.35 2.75 -2.42
CA ILE A 103 -16.07 3.63 -1.27
C ILE A 103 -15.23 4.81 -1.74
N PHE A 104 -14.20 4.55 -2.55
CA PHE A 104 -13.40 5.60 -3.18
C PHE A 104 -14.29 6.59 -3.96
N TYR A 105 -15.14 6.08 -4.85
CA TYR A 105 -16.01 6.92 -5.66
C TYR A 105 -16.96 7.75 -4.80
N ASN A 106 -17.59 7.13 -3.79
CA ASN A 106 -18.49 7.83 -2.90
C ASN A 106 -17.75 8.89 -2.09
N ASP A 107 -16.60 8.59 -1.51
CA ASP A 107 -15.83 9.56 -0.74
C ASP A 107 -15.33 10.74 -1.59
N HIS A 108 -14.88 10.48 -2.82
CA HIS A 108 -14.22 11.50 -3.65
C HIS A 108 -15.18 12.33 -4.51
N TYR A 109 -16.32 11.76 -4.92
CA TYR A 109 -17.26 12.42 -5.84
C TYR A 109 -18.64 12.69 -5.24
N VAL A 110 -19.10 11.89 -4.27
CA VAL A 110 -20.47 12.00 -3.74
C VAL A 110 -20.49 12.68 -2.38
N LEU A 111 -19.59 12.28 -1.49
CA LEU A 111 -19.53 12.67 -0.08
C LEU A 111 -18.50 13.77 0.18
N LYS A 112 -17.79 14.24 -0.86
CA LYS A 112 -16.74 15.26 -0.76
C LYS A 112 -17.21 16.53 -0.05
N ASP A 113 -18.43 16.96 -0.33
CA ASP A 113 -19.00 18.20 0.22
C ASP A 113 -19.83 17.96 1.49
N TYR A 114 -19.92 16.71 1.96
CA TYR A 114 -20.67 16.38 3.16
C TYR A 114 -19.78 16.53 4.41
N PRO A 115 -20.21 17.26 5.44
CA PRO A 115 -19.46 17.38 6.68
C PRO A 115 -19.47 16.03 7.41
N ALA A 116 -18.39 15.26 7.27
CA ALA A 116 -18.21 13.99 7.95
C ALA A 116 -17.26 14.12 9.16
N LEU A 117 -17.58 13.40 10.24
CA LEU A 117 -16.65 13.21 11.35
C LEU A 117 -15.38 12.51 10.85
N GLY A 118 -14.22 13.12 11.15
CA GLY A 118 -12.95 12.43 11.00
C GLY A 118 -12.95 11.15 11.84
N PHE A 119 -12.68 10.01 11.20
CA PHE A 119 -12.54 8.71 11.85
C PHE A 119 -11.57 8.76 13.05
N ALA A 120 -10.47 9.50 12.96
CA ALA A 120 -9.51 9.72 14.05
C ALA A 120 -10.10 10.36 15.31
N PHE A 121 -11.12 11.18 15.15
CA PHE A 121 -11.76 11.84 16.28
C PHE A 121 -12.75 10.90 16.97
N ILE A 122 -13.56 10.17 16.19
CA ILE A 122 -14.44 9.13 16.71
C ILE A 122 -13.62 8.10 17.48
N THR A 123 -12.50 7.66 16.92
CA THR A 123 -11.61 6.70 17.58
C THR A 123 -10.99 7.28 18.85
N ALA A 124 -10.57 8.55 18.88
CA ALA A 124 -10.05 9.17 20.09
C ALA A 124 -11.08 9.18 21.23
N LEU A 125 -12.32 9.62 20.96
CA LEU A 125 -13.41 9.57 21.95
C LEU A 125 -13.74 8.14 22.36
N ALA A 126 -13.76 7.23 21.40
CA ALA A 126 -13.99 5.81 21.63
C ALA A 126 -12.93 5.20 22.54
N LEU A 127 -11.65 5.51 22.33
CA LEU A 127 -10.56 5.01 23.17
C LEU A 127 -10.67 5.57 24.59
N MET A 128 -11.03 6.84 24.76
CA MET A 128 -11.29 7.41 26.10
C MET A 128 -12.48 6.74 26.78
N GLY A 129 -13.58 6.48 26.06
CA GLY A 129 -14.73 5.75 26.56
C GLY A 129 -14.39 4.31 26.95
N ALA A 130 -13.66 3.61 26.08
CA ALA A 130 -13.14 2.29 26.36
C ALA A 130 -12.24 2.29 27.61
N LEU A 131 -11.34 3.26 27.78
CA LEU A 131 -10.50 3.33 28.98
C LEU A 131 -11.30 3.55 30.26
N ILE A 132 -12.27 4.47 30.25
CA ILE A 132 -13.09 4.79 31.43
C ILE A 132 -13.98 3.63 31.85
N PHE A 133 -14.47 2.83 30.90
CA PHE A 133 -15.38 1.72 31.16
C PHE A 133 -14.69 0.35 31.15
N LEU A 134 -13.37 0.26 31.31
CA LEU A 134 -12.62 -1.01 31.34
C LEU A 134 -13.13 -1.96 32.43
N GLU A 135 -13.50 -1.43 33.60
CA GLU A 135 -14.01 -2.23 34.71
C GLU A 135 -15.31 -2.96 34.38
N ARG A 136 -16.04 -2.52 33.34
CA ARG A 136 -17.29 -3.13 32.89
C ARG A 136 -17.12 -4.29 31.92
N ILE A 137 -15.89 -4.59 31.48
CA ILE A 137 -15.60 -5.73 30.58
C ILE A 137 -16.25 -7.02 31.10
N LYS A 138 -16.09 -7.32 32.41
CA LYS A 138 -16.56 -8.57 33.03
C LYS A 138 -18.06 -8.63 33.31
N LYS A 139 -18.80 -7.54 33.07
CA LYS A 139 -20.23 -7.45 33.35
C LYS A 139 -21.01 -7.46 32.05
N ASP A 140 -21.13 -6.29 31.43
CA ASP A 140 -22.10 -6.08 30.35
C ASP A 140 -21.43 -5.69 29.03
N TRP A 141 -20.10 -5.44 29.03
CA TRP A 141 -19.39 -4.83 27.91
C TRP A 141 -18.42 -5.79 27.22
N LEU A 142 -18.41 -7.08 27.58
CA LEU A 142 -17.51 -8.07 26.99
C LEU A 142 -17.56 -8.07 25.45
N MET A 143 -18.75 -7.98 24.88
CA MET A 143 -18.95 -8.03 23.42
C MET A 143 -18.30 -6.86 22.67
N PRO A 144 -18.57 -5.58 22.97
CA PRO A 144 -17.91 -4.46 22.27
C PRO A 144 -16.39 -4.47 22.44
N TYR A 145 -15.86 -4.83 23.62
CA TYR A 145 -14.41 -4.99 23.78
C TYR A 145 -13.86 -6.16 22.96
N SER A 146 -14.57 -7.28 22.90
CA SER A 146 -14.13 -8.45 22.11
C SER A 146 -14.04 -8.09 20.64
N VAL A 147 -15.02 -7.37 20.08
CA VAL A 147 -14.97 -6.92 18.69
C VAL A 147 -13.82 -5.94 18.49
N LEU A 148 -13.66 -4.94 19.36
CA LEU A 148 -12.55 -3.98 19.28
C LEU A 148 -11.19 -4.69 19.28
N PHE A 149 -10.92 -5.53 20.27
CA PHE A 149 -9.61 -6.18 20.43
C PHE A 149 -9.35 -7.25 19.37
N LEU A 150 -10.32 -8.12 19.05
CA LEU A 150 -10.12 -9.18 18.06
C LEU A 150 -9.93 -8.60 16.66
N GLN A 151 -10.73 -7.60 16.28
CA GLN A 151 -10.61 -6.98 14.98
C GLN A 151 -9.30 -6.19 14.86
N SER A 152 -8.93 -5.41 15.88
CA SER A 152 -7.62 -4.73 15.90
C SER A 152 -6.47 -5.73 15.87
N ALA A 153 -6.56 -6.87 16.59
CA ALA A 153 -5.53 -7.90 16.57
C ALA A 153 -5.38 -8.55 15.18
N ILE A 154 -6.49 -8.83 14.48
CA ILE A 154 -6.46 -9.35 13.10
C ILE A 154 -5.76 -8.35 12.18
N MET A 155 -6.09 -7.07 12.28
CA MET A 155 -5.49 -6.02 11.46
C MET A 155 -3.99 -5.85 11.73
N LEU A 156 -3.58 -5.88 13.00
CA LEU A 156 -2.16 -5.86 13.39
C LEU A 156 -1.41 -7.07 12.85
N ALA A 157 -2.02 -8.27 12.95
CA ALA A 157 -1.43 -9.51 12.47
C ALA A 157 -1.35 -9.59 10.93
N THR A 158 -2.22 -8.88 10.22
CA THR A 158 -2.31 -8.92 8.76
C THR A 158 -1.99 -7.56 8.16
N HIS A 159 -2.99 -6.78 7.76
CA HIS A 159 -2.87 -5.43 7.24
C HIS A 159 -4.07 -4.61 7.71
N VAL A 160 -4.08 -3.31 7.42
CA VAL A 160 -5.17 -2.39 7.78
C VAL A 160 -5.88 -1.92 6.52
N SER A 161 -7.13 -2.33 6.31
CA SER A 161 -7.95 -1.80 5.19
C SER A 161 -9.23 -1.08 5.66
N ASP A 162 -9.81 -0.25 4.79
CA ASP A 162 -11.11 0.40 5.03
C ASP A 162 -12.21 -0.62 5.33
N ARG A 163 -12.27 -1.71 4.55
CA ARG A 163 -13.22 -2.80 4.78
C ARG A 163 -13.11 -3.43 6.16
N GLN A 164 -11.89 -3.61 6.66
CA GLN A 164 -11.67 -4.15 8.01
C GLN A 164 -12.02 -3.14 9.09
N ARG A 165 -11.76 -1.85 8.87
CA ARG A 165 -12.13 -0.77 9.82
C ARG A 165 -13.63 -0.54 9.88
N ALA A 166 -14.36 -0.79 8.80
CA ALA A 166 -15.82 -0.70 8.77
C ALA A 166 -16.47 -1.56 9.88
N VAL A 167 -15.87 -2.71 10.23
CA VAL A 167 -16.32 -3.57 11.33
C VAL A 167 -16.19 -2.89 12.70
N LEU A 168 -15.18 -2.03 12.88
CA LEU A 168 -14.94 -1.30 14.13
C LEU A 168 -15.86 -0.08 14.29
N ILE A 169 -16.38 0.49 13.20
CA ILE A 169 -17.15 1.76 13.24
C ILE A 169 -18.30 1.72 14.28
N PRO A 170 -19.20 0.73 14.30
CA PRO A 170 -20.31 0.72 15.25
C PRO A 170 -19.84 0.65 16.72
N VAL A 171 -18.77 -0.09 16.97
CA VAL A 171 -18.18 -0.27 18.31
C VAL A 171 -17.48 1.00 18.77
N LEU A 172 -16.76 1.67 17.87
CA LEU A 172 -16.11 2.95 18.17
C LEU A 172 -17.17 4.02 18.48
N ILE A 173 -18.24 4.10 17.69
CA ILE A 173 -19.38 5.01 17.97
C ILE A 173 -19.99 4.71 19.34
N PHE A 174 -20.21 3.43 19.67
CA PHE A 174 -20.71 3.02 20.98
C PHE A 174 -19.85 3.56 22.13
N PHE A 175 -18.53 3.36 22.07
CA PHE A 175 -17.63 3.86 23.11
C PHE A 175 -17.53 5.39 23.14
N ALA A 176 -17.55 6.05 21.99
CA ALA A 176 -17.53 7.51 21.90
C ALA A 176 -18.78 8.12 22.55
N VAL A 177 -19.97 7.57 22.26
CA VAL A 177 -21.23 7.99 22.88
C VAL A 177 -21.20 7.72 24.39
N ALA A 178 -20.67 6.58 24.82
CA ALA A 178 -20.51 6.29 26.24
C ALA A 178 -19.61 7.30 26.96
N PHE A 179 -18.50 7.69 26.34
CA PHE A 179 -17.60 8.72 26.87
C PHE A 179 -18.32 10.05 27.04
N LEU A 180 -18.98 10.53 25.99
CA LEU A 180 -19.74 11.79 26.02
C LEU A 180 -20.86 11.72 27.06
N SER A 181 -21.57 10.59 27.15
CA SER A 181 -22.61 10.39 28.16
C SER A 181 -22.06 10.48 29.59
N LYS A 182 -20.87 9.94 29.86
CA LYS A 182 -20.21 10.07 31.17
C LYS A 182 -19.79 11.50 31.46
N LEU A 183 -19.24 12.19 30.47
CA LEU A 183 -18.74 13.56 30.59
C LEU A 183 -19.89 14.55 30.88
N PHE A 184 -20.99 14.46 30.14
CA PHE A 184 -22.10 15.40 30.23
C PHE A 184 -23.17 15.00 31.25
N PHE A 185 -23.28 13.71 31.60
CA PHE A 185 -24.22 13.21 32.60
C PHE A 185 -23.54 12.35 33.66
N PRO A 186 -22.59 12.90 34.44
CA PRO A 186 -21.84 12.13 35.43
C PRO A 186 -22.75 11.48 36.48
N GLN A 187 -23.86 12.14 36.83
CA GLN A 187 -24.87 11.65 37.78
C GLN A 187 -25.61 10.40 37.29
N ALA A 188 -25.85 10.28 35.98
CA ALA A 188 -26.47 9.11 35.34
C ALA A 188 -25.61 7.84 35.41
N HIS A 189 -24.30 8.02 35.63
CA HIS A 189 -23.30 6.96 35.72
C HIS A 189 -22.76 6.78 37.14
N SER A 190 -23.44 7.32 38.16
CA SER A 190 -23.15 7.07 39.57
C SER A 190 -23.69 5.69 39.99
N ALA A 191 -23.01 5.02 40.92
CA ALA A 191 -23.39 3.68 41.39
C ALA A 191 -24.84 3.61 41.93
N ALA A 192 -25.36 4.72 42.46
CA ALA A 192 -26.72 4.86 42.96
C ALA A 192 -27.77 4.98 41.83
N ALA A 193 -27.49 5.76 40.78
CA ALA A 193 -28.43 5.98 39.67
C ALA A 193 -28.61 4.74 38.77
N LEU A 194 -27.59 3.90 38.64
CA LEU A 194 -27.63 2.67 37.83
C LEU A 194 -28.45 1.55 38.49
N LYS A 195 -28.60 1.57 39.81
CA LYS A 195 -29.33 0.55 40.57
C LYS A 195 -30.87 0.70 40.46
N ASN A 196 -31.36 1.85 39.99
CA ASN A 196 -32.77 2.25 40.05
C ASN A 196 -33.40 2.62 38.69
N ARG A 197 -32.77 2.33 37.56
CA ARG A 197 -33.29 2.72 36.23
C ARG A 197 -34.31 1.72 35.67
N SER A 198 -35.59 2.10 35.63
CA SER A 198 -36.66 1.36 34.94
C SER A 198 -37.07 1.93 33.57
N LYS A 199 -36.69 3.18 33.20
CA LYS A 199 -36.94 3.74 31.85
C LYS A 199 -35.84 4.74 31.39
N PRO A 200 -35.54 4.83 30.08
CA PRO A 200 -34.58 5.79 29.53
C PRO A 200 -35.18 7.21 29.52
N ASP A 201 -34.45 8.18 30.07
CA ASP A 201 -34.88 9.58 30.22
C ASP A 201 -34.71 10.36 28.90
N LEU A 202 -35.80 10.99 28.42
CA LEU A 202 -35.94 11.64 27.11
C LEU A 202 -34.92 12.79 26.89
N LYS A 203 -34.43 13.37 27.98
CA LYS A 203 -33.39 14.42 27.99
C LYS A 203 -32.01 13.90 27.55
N ASN A 204 -31.70 12.62 27.80
CA ASN A 204 -30.46 11.98 27.32
C ASN A 204 -30.49 11.74 25.80
N LEU A 205 -31.67 11.51 25.22
CA LEU A 205 -31.88 11.32 23.79
C LEU A 205 -31.77 12.64 23.01
N ALA A 206 -32.34 13.73 23.55
CA ALA A 206 -32.24 15.06 22.96
C ALA A 206 -30.80 15.62 22.99
N PHE A 207 -30.02 15.32 24.03
CA PHE A 207 -28.61 15.69 24.10
C PHE A 207 -27.71 14.82 23.21
N LEU A 208 -28.02 13.52 23.05
CA LEU A 208 -27.41 12.69 22.00
C LEU A 208 -27.63 13.34 20.62
N GLY A 209 -28.84 13.81 20.35
CA GLY A 209 -29.19 14.56 19.13
C GLY A 209 -28.45 15.90 18.98
N ALA A 210 -28.23 16.64 20.07
CA ALA A 210 -27.50 17.91 20.05
C ALA A 210 -25.97 17.73 19.93
N ALA A 211 -25.40 16.69 20.54
CA ALA A 211 -23.98 16.33 20.37
C ALA A 211 -23.68 15.88 18.94
N ILE A 212 -24.65 15.25 18.25
CA ILE A 212 -24.61 14.95 16.81
C ILE A 212 -24.57 16.23 15.95
N LEU A 213 -25.08 17.36 16.44
CA LEU A 213 -25.22 18.63 15.70
C LEU A 213 -24.11 19.67 15.94
N VAL A 214 -23.28 19.54 16.98
CA VAL A 214 -22.14 20.46 17.29
C VAL A 214 -20.81 19.98 16.67
N ILE A 215 -20.77 18.71 16.29
CA ILE A 215 -19.74 18.02 15.52
C ILE A 215 -19.31 18.68 14.18
N PRO A 216 -20.17 19.38 13.42
CA PRO A 216 -19.81 19.96 12.13
C PRO A 216 -18.87 21.18 12.20
N LEU A 217 -18.57 21.73 13.39
CA LEU A 217 -17.84 23.01 13.51
C LEU A 217 -16.32 22.87 13.76
N PHE A 218 -15.78 21.67 14.00
CA PHE A 218 -14.43 21.51 14.56
C PHE A 218 -13.39 20.99 13.55
N LEU A 219 -13.26 21.74 12.45
CA LEU A 219 -12.21 21.61 11.45
C LEU A 219 -10.81 21.45 12.05
N SER A 220 -9.95 20.83 11.23
CA SER A 220 -8.47 20.87 11.26
C SER A 220 -7.75 19.85 12.16
N LEU A 221 -7.68 18.60 11.71
CA LEU A 221 -6.40 17.87 11.70
C LEU A 221 -6.28 17.11 10.38
N ASN A 222 -5.59 17.78 9.46
CA ASN A 222 -5.30 17.34 8.11
C ASN A 222 -3.83 16.90 8.04
N HIS A 223 -3.55 15.60 7.87
CA HIS A 223 -2.31 15.04 7.28
C HIS A 223 -2.40 13.50 7.23
N ASN A 224 -1.83 12.78 6.27
CA ASN A 224 -0.79 13.07 5.29
C ASN A 224 -1.31 12.65 3.91
N ASP A 225 -1.61 13.59 3.03
CA ASP A 225 -2.24 13.32 1.73
C ASP A 225 -1.34 12.48 0.80
N ASP A 226 -0.04 12.34 1.08
CA ASP A 226 0.90 11.76 0.12
C ASP A 226 0.68 10.26 -0.18
N ILE A 227 0.35 9.42 0.80
CA ILE A 227 0.10 7.99 0.54
C ILE A 227 -1.23 7.81 -0.23
N ILE A 228 -2.23 8.64 0.11
CA ILE A 228 -3.51 8.67 -0.61
C ILE A 228 -3.30 9.19 -2.03
N ASN A 229 -2.48 10.24 -2.20
CA ASN A 229 -2.08 10.78 -3.51
C ASN A 229 -1.30 9.75 -4.32
N ASP A 230 -0.44 8.96 -3.69
CA ASP A 230 0.26 7.85 -4.34
C ASP A 230 -0.70 6.73 -4.77
N GLU A 231 -1.69 6.39 -3.94
CA GLU A 231 -2.72 5.41 -4.30
C GLU A 231 -3.62 5.93 -5.43
N LEU A 232 -4.06 7.18 -5.35
CA LEU A 232 -4.79 7.91 -6.39
C LEU A 232 -4.01 7.93 -7.70
N HIS A 233 -2.73 8.29 -7.63
CA HIS A 233 -1.83 8.30 -8.76
C HIS A 233 -1.71 6.91 -9.37
N ARG A 234 -1.46 5.86 -8.56
CA ARG A 234 -1.41 4.47 -9.04
C ARG A 234 -2.73 4.01 -9.66
N TRP A 235 -3.87 4.36 -9.06
CA TRP A 235 -5.18 4.00 -9.57
C TRP A 235 -5.44 4.69 -10.92
N HIS A 236 -5.23 6.00 -10.99
CA HIS A 236 -5.34 6.77 -12.22
C HIS A 236 -4.41 6.21 -13.31
N SER A 237 -3.13 6.00 -12.97
CA SER A 237 -2.18 5.36 -13.88
C SER A 237 -2.66 3.98 -14.32
N SER A 238 -3.23 3.15 -13.44
CA SER A 238 -3.72 1.81 -13.81
C SER A 238 -4.85 1.84 -14.84
N VAL A 239 -5.77 2.81 -14.72
CA VAL A 239 -6.87 3.02 -15.67
C VAL A 239 -6.31 3.51 -17.01
N GLN A 240 -5.43 4.51 -16.97
CA GLN A 240 -4.80 5.05 -18.17
C GLN A 240 -3.97 4.00 -18.90
N ILE A 241 -3.19 3.18 -18.19
CA ILE A 241 -2.37 2.12 -18.80
C ILE A 241 -3.25 1.15 -19.60
N GLN A 242 -4.37 0.69 -19.01
CA GLN A 242 -5.25 -0.26 -19.68
C GLN A 242 -5.92 0.36 -20.92
N ASP A 243 -6.46 1.57 -20.78
CA ASP A 243 -7.11 2.29 -21.88
C ASP A 243 -6.14 2.55 -23.04
N ARG A 244 -4.94 3.05 -22.75
CA ARG A 244 -3.92 3.36 -23.77
C ARG A 244 -3.38 2.11 -24.44
N TYR A 245 -3.18 1.02 -23.70
CA TYR A 245 -2.75 -0.25 -24.30
C TYR A 245 -3.81 -0.78 -25.28
N LEU A 246 -5.09 -0.78 -24.91
CA LEU A 246 -6.18 -1.20 -25.79
C LEU A 246 -6.31 -0.32 -27.03
N LYS A 247 -6.16 1.01 -26.87
CA LYS A 247 -6.13 1.95 -28.00
C LYS A 247 -4.93 1.70 -28.92
N ALA A 248 -3.77 1.37 -28.37
CA ALA A 248 -2.60 1.03 -29.16
C ALA A 248 -2.79 -0.26 -29.96
N GLU A 249 -3.35 -1.31 -29.36
CA GLU A 249 -3.67 -2.55 -30.06
C GLU A 249 -4.71 -2.34 -31.17
N ALA A 250 -5.75 -1.55 -30.90
CA ALA A 250 -6.76 -1.22 -31.91
C ALA A 250 -6.16 -0.41 -33.07
N ALA A 251 -5.34 0.60 -32.78
CA ALA A 251 -4.65 1.39 -33.80
C ALA A 251 -3.73 0.51 -34.66
N PHE A 252 -2.97 -0.39 -34.04
CA PHE A 252 -2.09 -1.31 -34.76
C PHE A 252 -2.87 -2.26 -35.68
N LYS A 253 -3.99 -2.84 -35.20
CA LYS A 253 -4.88 -3.68 -36.03
C LYS A 253 -5.45 -2.94 -37.24
N ASN A 254 -5.62 -1.62 -37.12
CA ASN A 254 -6.08 -0.75 -38.21
C ASN A 254 -4.93 -0.23 -39.09
N GLY A 255 -3.70 -0.71 -38.92
CA GLY A 255 -2.52 -0.28 -39.69
C GLY A 255 -1.97 1.10 -39.28
N GLN A 256 -2.47 1.69 -38.19
CA GLN A 256 -2.09 3.03 -37.72
C GLN A 256 -0.91 2.95 -36.73
N ASN A 257 0.26 2.55 -37.23
CA ASN A 257 1.44 2.28 -36.41
C ASN A 257 1.92 3.48 -35.59
N GLU A 258 1.88 4.69 -36.16
CA GLU A 258 2.27 5.91 -35.43
C GLU A 258 1.33 6.21 -34.26
N LEU A 259 0.03 6.02 -34.45
CA LEU A 259 -0.97 6.20 -33.39
C LEU A 259 -0.81 5.13 -32.32
N ALA A 260 -0.47 3.89 -32.70
CA ALA A 260 -0.17 2.83 -31.75
C ALA A 260 1.03 3.21 -30.87
N LEU A 261 2.15 3.62 -31.49
CA LEU A 261 3.35 4.06 -30.78
C LEU A 261 3.09 5.27 -29.88
N LYS A 262 2.30 6.25 -30.34
CA LYS A 262 1.88 7.39 -29.52
C LYS A 262 1.14 6.95 -28.26
N ASN A 263 0.14 6.07 -28.38
CA ASN A 263 -0.59 5.55 -27.22
C ASN A 263 0.32 4.77 -26.27
N LEU A 264 1.30 4.02 -26.80
CA LEU A 264 2.31 3.36 -25.97
C LEU A 264 3.21 4.36 -25.24
N SER A 265 3.65 5.44 -25.88
CA SER A 265 4.43 6.51 -25.21
C SER A 265 3.63 7.18 -24.10
N GLU A 266 2.34 7.48 -24.34
CA GLU A 266 1.45 8.04 -23.32
C GLU A 266 1.25 7.06 -22.14
N LEU A 267 1.13 5.76 -22.42
CA LEU A 267 1.10 4.71 -21.39
C LEU A 267 2.38 4.74 -20.53
N VAL A 268 3.54 4.80 -21.17
CA VAL A 268 4.84 4.86 -20.47
C VAL A 268 4.94 6.12 -19.61
N ALA A 269 4.38 7.24 -20.03
CA ALA A 269 4.36 8.46 -19.22
C ALA A 269 3.60 8.29 -17.89
N TYR A 270 2.50 7.51 -17.88
CA TYR A 270 1.75 7.21 -16.66
C TYR A 270 2.40 6.14 -15.77
N SER A 271 3.28 5.30 -16.33
CA SER A 271 3.95 4.23 -15.58
C SER A 271 5.31 3.88 -16.23
N PRO A 272 6.34 4.70 -16.00
CA PRO A 272 7.62 4.59 -16.70
C PRO A 272 8.31 3.22 -16.56
N SER A 273 8.20 2.59 -15.38
CA SER A 273 8.75 1.26 -15.10
C SER A 273 8.20 0.16 -15.99
N LYS A 274 6.97 0.30 -16.50
CA LYS A 274 6.38 -0.69 -17.41
C LYS A 274 6.85 -0.55 -18.85
N GLY A 275 7.51 0.55 -19.20
CA GLY A 275 7.92 0.81 -20.58
C GLY A 275 8.81 -0.26 -21.19
N LYS A 276 9.55 -1.03 -20.37
CA LYS A 276 10.36 -2.17 -20.81
C LYS A 276 9.51 -3.41 -21.16
N GLU A 277 8.39 -3.60 -20.48
CA GLU A 277 7.48 -4.74 -20.67
C GLU A 277 6.46 -4.52 -21.78
N VAL A 278 6.22 -3.25 -22.17
CA VAL A 278 5.28 -2.89 -23.23
C VAL A 278 5.71 -3.54 -24.54
N ASN A 279 4.83 -4.35 -25.12
CA ASN A 279 5.04 -4.99 -26.41
C ASN A 279 3.70 -5.26 -27.09
N ILE A 280 3.60 -4.99 -28.39
CA ILE A 280 2.49 -5.44 -29.23
C ILE A 280 3.09 -6.38 -30.28
N PRO A 281 2.70 -7.66 -30.33
CA PRO A 281 3.26 -8.61 -31.29
C PRO A 281 3.19 -8.08 -32.73
N GLY A 282 4.34 -7.99 -33.40
CA GLY A 282 4.47 -7.49 -34.77
C GLY A 282 4.70 -5.98 -34.91
N LEU A 283 4.58 -5.20 -33.83
CA LEU A 283 4.94 -3.78 -33.82
C LEU A 283 6.40 -3.60 -33.39
N THR A 284 7.23 -3.03 -34.25
CA THR A 284 8.60 -2.64 -33.91
C THR A 284 8.57 -1.39 -33.02
N ILE A 285 9.15 -1.48 -31.83
CA ILE A 285 9.19 -0.38 -30.85
C ILE A 285 10.64 0.08 -30.67
N ASP A 286 10.93 1.31 -31.06
CA ASP A 286 12.16 2.01 -30.66
C ASP A 286 12.00 2.50 -29.22
N ARG A 287 12.75 1.90 -28.30
CA ARG A 287 12.68 2.21 -26.86
C ARG A 287 13.16 3.62 -26.54
N ALA A 288 14.21 4.11 -27.21
CA ALA A 288 14.72 5.45 -26.96
C ALA A 288 13.68 6.50 -27.35
N LYS A 289 13.05 6.33 -28.53
CA LYS A 289 11.96 7.19 -28.98
C LYS A 289 10.73 7.09 -28.08
N LEU A 290 10.35 5.89 -27.65
CA LEU A 290 9.24 5.64 -26.74
C LEU A 290 9.38 6.45 -25.44
N TYR A 291 10.56 6.40 -24.80
CA TYR A 291 10.84 7.15 -23.57
C TYR A 291 10.96 8.66 -23.80
N SER A 292 11.51 9.10 -24.94
CA SER A 292 11.54 10.52 -25.32
C SER A 292 10.14 11.10 -25.49
N ASP A 293 9.27 10.41 -26.20
CA ASP A 293 7.90 10.88 -26.44
C ASP A 293 7.04 10.78 -25.16
N ALA A 294 7.29 9.77 -24.31
CA ALA A 294 6.70 9.68 -22.98
C ALA A 294 7.09 10.87 -22.08
N LEU A 295 8.36 11.27 -22.09
CA LEU A 295 8.84 12.44 -21.34
C LEU A 295 8.15 13.73 -21.81
N LYS A 296 8.08 13.96 -23.13
CA LYS A 296 7.36 15.12 -23.70
C LYS A 296 5.90 15.15 -23.27
N TYR A 297 5.22 14.00 -23.32
CA TYR A 297 3.84 13.91 -22.88
C TYR A 297 3.70 14.16 -21.38
N SER A 298 4.56 13.58 -20.55
CA SER A 298 4.57 13.80 -19.10
C SER A 298 4.70 15.28 -18.74
N LEU A 299 5.60 16.01 -19.41
CA LEU A 299 5.78 17.45 -19.24
C LEU A 299 4.54 18.26 -19.67
N SER A 300 3.74 17.74 -20.60
CA SER A 300 2.51 18.40 -21.06
C SER A 300 1.32 18.24 -20.12
N LEU A 301 1.37 17.30 -19.17
CA LEU A 301 0.27 17.07 -18.23
C LEU A 301 0.17 18.14 -17.14
N ASP A 302 1.21 18.95 -16.94
CA ASP A 302 1.31 20.01 -15.93
C ASP A 302 0.89 19.55 -14.51
N LEU A 303 1.28 18.32 -14.15
CA LEU A 303 0.96 17.73 -12.84
C LEU A 303 2.12 17.92 -11.87
N ASN A 304 1.94 18.74 -10.83
CA ASN A 304 2.97 18.97 -9.82
C ASN A 304 2.78 18.13 -8.54
N THR A 305 2.42 16.85 -8.68
CA THR A 305 2.30 15.94 -7.53
C THR A 305 3.65 15.25 -7.25
N HIS A 306 3.96 14.94 -6.00
CA HIS A 306 5.19 14.22 -5.64
C HIS A 306 5.34 12.88 -6.40
N SER A 307 4.22 12.17 -6.57
CA SER A 307 4.15 10.90 -7.29
C SER A 307 4.45 11.06 -8.79
N HIS A 308 3.95 12.13 -9.41
CA HIS A 308 4.26 12.47 -10.79
C HIS A 308 5.72 12.91 -10.94
N LEU A 309 6.24 13.75 -10.04
CA LEU A 309 7.65 14.17 -10.05
C LEU A 309 8.60 12.98 -9.95
N PHE A 310 8.27 11.99 -9.13
CA PHE A 310 9.05 10.75 -9.03
C PHE A 310 9.08 9.99 -10.36
N ASP A 311 7.94 9.87 -11.05
CA ASP A 311 7.86 9.20 -12.36
C ASP A 311 8.52 10.03 -13.46
N LEU A 312 8.43 11.36 -13.39
CA LEU A 312 9.12 12.29 -14.27
C LEU A 312 10.65 12.15 -14.12
N ALA A 313 11.17 12.04 -12.90
CA ALA A 313 12.58 11.78 -12.64
C ALA A 313 13.03 10.42 -13.20
N TYR A 314 12.17 9.39 -13.15
CA TYR A 314 12.42 8.12 -13.83
C TYR A 314 12.57 8.33 -15.34
N LEU A 315 11.64 9.06 -15.97
CA LEU A 315 11.70 9.34 -17.41
C LEU A 315 12.97 10.12 -17.79
N TYR A 316 13.41 11.05 -16.94
CA TYR A 316 14.68 11.75 -17.13
C TYR A 316 15.89 10.80 -17.12
N ILE A 317 15.90 9.78 -16.23
CA ILE A 317 16.94 8.74 -16.23
C ILE A 317 16.97 8.01 -17.57
N GLU A 318 15.82 7.50 -18.05
CA GLU A 318 15.75 6.73 -19.29
C GLU A 318 16.08 7.57 -20.54
N ASN A 319 15.95 8.90 -20.46
CA ASN A 319 16.36 9.84 -21.49
C ASN A 319 17.82 10.33 -21.35
N GLY A 320 18.59 9.81 -20.39
CA GLY A 320 19.99 10.21 -20.13
C GLY A 320 20.14 11.62 -19.52
N GLN A 321 19.04 12.25 -19.10
CA GLN A 321 18.99 13.58 -18.49
C GLN A 321 19.20 13.47 -16.97
N LEU A 322 20.38 13.01 -16.59
CA LEU A 322 20.68 12.56 -15.21
C LEU A 322 20.67 13.70 -14.18
N GLU A 323 21.06 14.91 -14.57
CA GLU A 323 21.12 16.07 -13.66
C GLU A 323 19.72 16.53 -13.24
N GLN A 324 18.78 16.55 -14.19
CA GLN A 324 17.37 16.84 -13.94
C GLN A 324 16.76 15.79 -13.01
N ALA A 325 17.00 14.50 -13.29
CA ALA A 325 16.54 13.40 -12.45
C ALA A 325 17.09 13.52 -11.02
N GLU A 326 18.40 13.75 -10.87
CA GLU A 326 19.06 13.90 -9.58
C GLU A 326 18.48 15.08 -8.77
N THR A 327 18.24 16.22 -9.42
CA THR A 327 17.67 17.41 -8.79
C THR A 327 16.27 17.14 -8.22
N ILE A 328 15.42 16.45 -8.99
CA ILE A 328 14.07 16.10 -8.54
C ILE A 328 14.17 15.12 -7.37
N TYR A 329 14.96 14.06 -7.47
CA TYR A 329 15.08 13.07 -6.39
C TYR A 329 15.68 13.64 -5.10
N ILE A 330 16.65 14.55 -5.19
CA ILE A 330 17.16 15.29 -4.01
C ILE A 330 16.04 16.11 -3.36
N THR A 331 15.20 16.76 -4.17
CA THR A 331 14.06 17.52 -3.67
C THR A 331 13.03 16.62 -2.97
N LEU A 332 12.71 15.47 -3.56
CA LEU A 332 11.81 14.48 -2.96
C LEU A 332 12.38 13.90 -1.64
N LEU A 333 13.69 13.67 -1.56
CA LEU A 333 14.35 13.21 -0.33
C LEU A 333 14.31 14.26 0.80
N ARG A 334 14.51 15.55 0.48
CA ARG A 334 14.46 16.65 1.47
C ARG A 334 13.08 16.80 2.09
N ASN A 335 12.03 16.49 1.33
CA ASN A 335 10.65 16.57 1.82
C ASN A 335 10.23 15.35 2.67
N HIS A 336 11.15 14.40 2.92
CA HIS A 336 10.95 13.20 3.75
C HIS A 336 9.67 12.42 3.40
N LYS A 337 9.35 12.30 2.11
CA LYS A 337 8.14 11.64 1.63
C LYS A 337 8.35 10.13 1.49
N ASP A 338 7.39 9.36 2.01
CA ASP A 338 7.30 7.93 1.79
C ASP A 338 6.46 7.69 0.54
N PHE A 339 7.01 6.93 -0.40
CA PHE A 339 6.30 6.49 -1.61
C PHE A 339 5.84 5.05 -1.46
N SER A 340 4.82 4.68 -2.22
CA SER A 340 4.38 3.29 -2.34
C SER A 340 4.27 2.91 -3.82
N ARG A 341 5.22 2.09 -4.28
CA ARG A 341 5.24 1.52 -5.64
C ARG A 341 4.97 0.02 -5.65
N GLN A 342 4.65 -0.55 -4.48
CA GLN A 342 4.31 -1.96 -4.28
C GLN A 342 5.35 -2.89 -4.96
N PHE A 343 4.89 -3.90 -5.70
CA PHE A 343 5.73 -4.90 -6.36
C PHE A 343 6.23 -4.48 -7.74
N THR A 344 5.80 -3.34 -8.28
CA THR A 344 6.10 -2.95 -9.68
C THR A 344 7.46 -2.29 -9.83
N GLN A 345 7.96 -1.61 -8.80
CA GLN A 345 9.29 -1.01 -8.75
C GLN A 345 9.66 -0.70 -7.28
N SER A 346 10.93 -0.35 -7.01
CA SER A 346 11.30 0.11 -5.66
C SER A 346 10.58 1.41 -5.32
N SER A 347 10.18 1.55 -4.06
CA SER A 347 9.59 2.80 -3.56
C SER A 347 10.63 3.77 -3.02
N LEU A 348 11.91 3.38 -3.02
CA LEU A 348 12.97 4.12 -2.37
C LEU A 348 13.67 5.04 -3.36
N VAL A 349 13.66 6.35 -3.10
CA VAL A 349 14.40 7.32 -3.92
C VAL A 349 15.90 6.99 -3.97
N GLU A 350 16.48 6.48 -2.88
CA GLU A 350 17.87 6.03 -2.86
C GLU A 350 18.19 4.97 -3.90
N PHE A 351 17.23 4.10 -4.26
CA PHE A 351 17.43 3.14 -5.34
C PHE A 351 17.68 3.85 -6.68
N TYR A 352 16.90 4.89 -6.99
CA TYR A 352 17.06 5.65 -8.23
C TYR A 352 18.30 6.55 -8.23
N MET A 353 18.71 7.06 -7.06
CA MET A 353 20.01 7.72 -6.92
C MET A 353 21.16 6.74 -7.19
N ALA A 354 21.03 5.48 -6.79
CA ALA A 354 21.99 4.44 -7.16
C ALA A 354 22.00 4.19 -8.66
N ARG A 355 20.83 4.11 -9.31
CA ARG A 355 20.68 3.97 -10.77
C ARG A 355 21.41 5.09 -11.53
N ILE A 356 21.24 6.34 -11.10
CA ILE A 356 21.97 7.48 -11.69
C ILE A 356 23.49 7.26 -11.54
N ALA A 357 23.96 6.87 -10.35
CA ALA A 357 25.37 6.59 -10.12
C ALA A 357 25.89 5.41 -10.96
N GLU A 358 25.09 4.37 -11.19
CA GLU A 358 25.41 3.22 -12.07
C GLU A 358 25.63 3.68 -13.51
N ILE A 359 24.70 4.48 -14.07
CA ILE A 359 24.80 5.04 -15.44
C ILE A 359 26.03 5.94 -15.55
N MET A 360 26.33 6.72 -14.51
CA MET A 360 27.57 7.52 -14.42
C MET A 360 28.85 6.69 -14.19
N LYS A 361 28.76 5.36 -14.14
CA LYS A 361 29.87 4.43 -13.88
C LYS A 361 30.55 4.65 -12.51
N LYS A 362 29.82 5.21 -11.54
CA LYS A 362 30.28 5.46 -10.16
C LYS A 362 29.86 4.33 -9.21
N LYS A 363 30.40 3.12 -9.44
CA LYS A 363 30.05 1.88 -8.70
C LYS A 363 30.06 2.06 -7.17
N GLY A 364 31.07 2.72 -6.61
CA GLY A 364 31.15 2.95 -5.16
C GLY A 364 29.97 3.75 -4.60
N LYS A 365 29.56 4.82 -5.30
CA LYS A 365 28.41 5.64 -4.91
C LYS A 365 27.09 4.86 -5.06
N ALA A 366 26.94 4.08 -6.12
CA ALA A 366 25.77 3.23 -6.31
C ALA A 366 25.57 2.26 -5.13
N ILE A 367 26.64 1.55 -4.72
CA ILE A 367 26.60 0.65 -3.56
C ILE A 367 26.24 1.40 -2.28
N GLU A 368 26.78 2.61 -2.08
CA GLU A 368 26.45 3.44 -0.91
C GLU A 368 24.95 3.78 -0.84
N PHE A 369 24.37 4.22 -1.96
CA PHE A 369 22.95 4.52 -2.06
C PHE A 369 22.08 3.28 -1.86
N LEU A 370 22.42 2.14 -2.46
CA LEU A 370 21.71 0.89 -2.26
C LEU A 370 21.77 0.41 -0.79
N LYS A 371 22.92 0.56 -0.12
CA LYS A 371 23.03 0.26 1.31
C LYS A 371 22.20 1.21 2.18
N LYS A 372 22.09 2.50 1.81
CA LYS A 372 21.16 3.45 2.44
C LYS A 372 19.71 3.04 2.23
N ALA A 373 19.36 2.59 1.02
CA ALA A 373 18.04 2.07 0.70
C ALA A 373 17.67 0.84 1.57
N LEU A 374 18.58 -0.13 1.72
CA LEU A 374 18.37 -1.29 2.60
C LEU A 374 18.20 -0.92 4.08
N LYS A 375 18.83 0.16 4.56
CA LYS A 375 18.58 0.61 5.94
C LYS A 375 17.13 1.09 6.13
N LYS A 376 16.51 1.65 5.08
CA LYS A 376 15.10 2.07 5.09
C LYS A 376 14.15 0.88 4.92
N ASN A 377 14.41 0.02 3.95
CA ASN A 377 13.66 -1.22 3.73
C ASN A 377 14.63 -2.40 3.51
N PRO A 378 14.89 -3.23 4.53
CA PRO A 378 15.96 -4.23 4.50
C PRO A 378 15.65 -5.47 3.63
N GLY A 379 14.44 -5.59 3.11
CA GLY A 379 14.07 -6.67 2.20
C GLY A 379 13.58 -6.19 0.84
N ASP A 380 13.77 -4.91 0.48
CA ASP A 380 13.38 -4.41 -0.84
C ASP A 380 14.05 -5.28 -1.93
N PRO A 381 13.25 -5.97 -2.77
CA PRO A 381 13.80 -6.97 -3.67
C PRO A 381 14.62 -6.38 -4.81
N TRP A 382 14.28 -5.17 -5.26
CA TRP A 382 15.01 -4.47 -6.32
C TRP A 382 16.39 -4.06 -5.82
N VAL A 383 16.46 -3.52 -4.59
CA VAL A 383 17.73 -3.14 -3.96
C VAL A 383 18.61 -4.36 -3.70
N LEU A 384 18.05 -5.44 -3.15
CA LEU A 384 18.79 -6.69 -2.91
C LEU A 384 19.33 -7.29 -4.22
N ALA A 385 18.54 -7.28 -5.28
CA ALA A 385 18.96 -7.79 -6.58
C ALA A 385 20.09 -6.96 -7.20
N HIS A 386 20.01 -5.63 -7.18
CA HIS A 386 21.08 -4.75 -7.66
C HIS A 386 22.36 -4.93 -6.86
N LEU A 387 22.28 -5.00 -5.54
CA LEU A 387 23.44 -5.27 -4.70
C LEU A 387 24.08 -6.61 -5.03
N TYR A 388 23.28 -7.66 -5.22
CA TYR A 388 23.79 -8.97 -5.66
C TYR A 388 24.52 -8.87 -7.00
N VAL A 389 23.93 -8.23 -8.02
CA VAL A 389 24.54 -8.15 -9.35
C VAL A 389 25.84 -7.33 -9.34
N ILE A 390 25.90 -6.25 -8.57
CA ILE A 390 27.05 -5.33 -8.55
C ILE A 390 28.21 -5.86 -7.68
N THR A 391 27.89 -6.50 -6.55
CA THR A 391 28.89 -6.96 -5.56
C THR A 391 29.21 -8.43 -5.67
N ASN A 392 28.31 -9.23 -6.27
CA ASN A 392 28.35 -10.69 -6.30
C ASN A 392 28.39 -11.35 -4.89
N GLU A 393 27.93 -10.65 -3.86
CA GLU A 393 27.85 -11.18 -2.50
C GLU A 393 26.62 -12.09 -2.33
N PRO A 394 26.78 -13.39 -2.01
CA PRO A 394 25.67 -14.36 -1.96
C PRO A 394 24.55 -14.00 -0.98
N GLN A 395 24.90 -13.32 0.11
CA GLN A 395 23.96 -12.93 1.17
C GLN A 395 22.73 -12.16 0.66
N TYR A 396 22.86 -11.39 -0.42
CA TYR A 396 21.75 -10.62 -0.98
C TYR A 396 20.76 -11.52 -1.73
N LYS A 397 21.26 -12.50 -2.49
CA LYS A 397 20.44 -13.52 -3.15
C LYS A 397 19.78 -14.44 -2.13
N ASP A 398 20.51 -14.84 -1.09
CA ASP A 398 19.96 -15.69 -0.03
C ASP A 398 18.79 -15.01 0.70
N LYS A 399 18.88 -13.70 0.95
CA LYS A 399 17.77 -12.90 1.49
C LYS A 399 16.55 -12.86 0.55
N LEU A 400 16.76 -12.64 -0.76
CA LEU A 400 15.67 -12.68 -1.75
C LEU A 400 14.92 -14.01 -1.70
N ILE A 401 15.64 -15.13 -1.75
CA ILE A 401 15.05 -16.48 -1.72
C ILE A 401 14.35 -16.73 -0.38
N ARG A 402 14.95 -16.26 0.72
CA ARG A 402 14.44 -16.45 2.08
C ARG A 402 13.11 -15.72 2.30
N TYR A 403 12.97 -14.51 1.78
CA TYR A 403 11.76 -13.68 1.94
C TYR A 403 10.69 -13.98 0.90
N PHE A 404 11.08 -14.23 -0.35
CA PHE A 404 10.18 -14.52 -1.47
C PHE A 404 10.33 -16.00 -1.85
N ASP A 405 11.01 -16.31 -2.95
CA ASP A 405 11.40 -17.65 -3.36
C ASP A 405 12.44 -17.59 -4.50
N ASN A 406 12.83 -18.76 -5.03
CA ASN A 406 13.80 -18.86 -6.11
C ASN A 406 13.32 -18.25 -7.43
N ILE A 407 12.02 -18.32 -7.72
CA ILE A 407 11.44 -17.81 -8.96
C ILE A 407 11.47 -16.28 -8.92
N ASP A 408 10.92 -15.68 -7.86
CA ASP A 408 10.96 -14.23 -7.63
C ASP A 408 12.40 -13.71 -7.60
N ALA A 409 13.31 -14.38 -6.88
CA ALA A 409 14.72 -13.96 -6.80
C ALA A 409 15.40 -13.94 -8.19
N ASN A 410 15.17 -14.97 -9.01
CA ASN A 410 15.74 -15.03 -10.35
C ASN A 410 15.21 -13.92 -11.26
N TYR A 411 13.93 -13.54 -11.12
CA TYR A 411 13.37 -12.41 -11.86
C TYR A 411 14.02 -11.10 -11.47
N TYR A 412 14.05 -10.75 -10.18
CA TYR A 412 14.66 -9.48 -9.77
C TYR A 412 16.14 -9.40 -10.16
N ILE A 413 16.90 -10.50 -10.02
CA ILE A 413 18.30 -10.56 -10.44
C ILE A 413 18.45 -10.39 -11.96
N ARG A 414 17.57 -11.01 -12.75
CA ARG A 414 17.59 -10.86 -14.20
C ARG A 414 17.25 -9.42 -14.59
N SER A 415 16.19 -8.85 -14.04
CA SER A 415 15.81 -7.45 -14.28
C SER A 415 16.95 -6.50 -13.93
N ALA A 416 17.62 -6.71 -12.79
CA ALA A 416 18.79 -5.92 -12.40
C ALA A 416 19.97 -6.06 -13.37
N ARG A 417 20.18 -7.23 -13.99
CA ARG A 417 21.22 -7.45 -15.00
C ARG A 417 20.93 -6.73 -16.30
N GLU A 418 19.69 -6.86 -16.80
CA GLU A 418 19.22 -6.15 -18.01
C GLU A 418 19.27 -4.62 -17.86
N GLU A 419 19.39 -4.17 -16.63
CA GLU A 419 19.46 -2.78 -16.25
C GLU A 419 20.87 -2.20 -16.14
N LEU A 420 21.86 -3.08 -15.89
CA LEU A 420 23.27 -2.72 -15.72
C LEU A 420 24.11 -2.99 -16.97
N TYR A 421 23.66 -3.91 -17.83
CA TYR A 421 24.33 -4.40 -19.03
C TYR A 421 23.37 -4.33 -20.21
#